data_AF-A0A1B6JXD4-F1
#
_entry.id   AF-A0A1B6JXD4-F1
#
_cell.length_a   1.000
_cell.length_b   1.000
_cell.length_c   1.000
_cell.angle_alpha   90.00
_cell.angle_beta   90.00
_cell.angle_gamma   90.00
#
_symmetry.space_group_name_H-M   'P 1'
#
loop_
_entity.id
_entity.type
_entity.pdbx_description
1 polymer ?
#
loop_
_entity_poly.entity_id
_entity_poly.type
_entity_poly.pdbx_seq_one_letter_code
_entity_poly.pdbx_strand_id
1 'polypeptide(L)'
;RKARLASGRSTDRPEDESEQPNKRQRLDDTATVAGTGTGEETWAGDPTPDNTGSWGPDTVDWPLEGFCDTLLAEIFSPRWETRHGAATALRDLIRLHGSGAGRSTDLTPDQMEESHQLFLEDVSLRLLCVLALDRFGDFVSDQVVAPVRETCAQTLGSIVNLMS
;
A
#
# COMPACT_ATOMS: atom_id res chain seq x y z
N ARG A 1 70.41 13.69 27.35
CA ARG A 1 71.03 14.69 26.44
C ARG A 1 70.10 14.86 25.25
N LYS A 2 69.61 16.08 25.00
CA LYS A 2 68.78 16.45 23.84
C LYS A 2 69.65 16.57 22.58
N ALA A 3 69.13 16.19 21.43
CA ALA A 3 69.35 16.91 20.16
C ALA A 3 68.24 16.53 19.16
N ARG A 4 67.58 17.56 18.63
CA ARG A 4 66.55 17.52 17.58
C ARG A 4 67.21 18.14 16.35
N LEU A 5 67.02 17.57 15.17
CA LEU A 5 67.19 18.24 13.87
C LEU A 5 66.17 17.66 12.88
N ALA A 6 65.49 18.56 12.19
CA ALA A 6 64.40 18.32 11.24
C ALA A 6 64.94 18.13 9.81
N SER A 7 64.14 17.53 8.92
CA SER A 7 63.71 18.16 7.64
C SER A 7 63.13 17.12 6.67
N GLY A 8 61.89 17.41 6.25
CA GLY A 8 61.33 17.25 4.90
C GLY A 8 61.65 16.04 4.03
N ARG A 9 60.62 15.23 3.75
CA ARG A 9 60.34 14.81 2.36
C ARG A 9 58.85 14.58 2.16
N SER A 10 58.30 15.28 1.16
CA SER A 10 56.94 15.13 0.65
C SER A 10 56.74 13.74 0.07
N THR A 11 55.63 13.11 0.43
CA THR A 11 55.05 11.98 -0.29
C THR A 11 53.82 12.49 -1.02
N ASP A 12 53.92 12.63 -2.34
CA ASP A 12 52.78 12.79 -3.24
C ASP A 12 51.85 11.58 -3.07
N ARG A 13 50.60 11.84 -2.67
CA ARG A 13 49.48 10.91 -2.85
C ARG A 13 48.72 11.40 -4.08
N PRO A 14 48.39 10.54 -5.06
CA PRO A 14 47.44 10.92 -6.08
C PRO A 14 46.05 11.02 -5.44
N GLU A 15 45.40 12.16 -5.67
CA GLU A 15 43.99 12.41 -5.35
C GLU A 15 43.13 11.52 -6.26
N ASP A 16 42.28 10.71 -5.65
CA ASP A 16 41.27 9.90 -6.34
C ASP A 16 40.05 10.81 -6.58
N GLU A 17 39.97 11.35 -7.79
CA GLU A 17 38.80 12.10 -8.28
C GLU A 17 37.61 11.14 -8.36
N SER A 18 36.77 11.16 -7.33
CA SER A 18 35.47 10.47 -7.36
C SER A 18 34.51 11.24 -8.27
N GLU A 19 34.56 10.93 -9.56
CA GLU A 19 33.51 11.26 -10.52
C GLU A 19 32.17 10.66 -10.04
N GLN A 20 31.21 11.50 -9.67
CA GLN A 20 29.81 11.11 -9.57
C GLN A 20 29.14 11.25 -10.95
N PRO A 21 28.66 10.17 -11.59
CA PRO A 21 27.83 10.33 -12.76
C PRO A 21 26.38 10.59 -12.33
N ASN A 22 26.02 11.87 -12.42
CA ASN A 22 24.66 12.38 -12.36
C ASN A 22 23.87 11.82 -13.57
N LYS A 23 23.06 10.78 -13.37
CA LYS A 23 22.16 10.25 -14.40
C LYS A 23 20.71 10.55 -14.03
N ARG A 24 20.25 11.71 -14.48
CA ARG A 24 18.83 12.01 -14.64
C ARG A 24 18.21 10.90 -15.48
N GLN A 25 17.42 10.03 -14.85
CA GLN A 25 16.71 8.98 -15.56
C GLN A 25 15.52 9.60 -16.27
N ARG A 26 15.60 9.57 -17.60
CA ARG A 26 14.56 9.91 -18.55
C ARG A 26 13.36 8.97 -18.31
N LEU A 27 12.21 9.56 -17.97
CA LEU A 27 10.91 8.91 -18.06
C LEU A 27 10.60 8.75 -19.55
N ASP A 28 10.58 7.52 -20.05
CA ASP A 28 10.04 7.19 -21.38
C ASP A 28 8.79 6.32 -21.20
N ASP A 29 7.67 6.95 -21.58
CA ASP A 29 6.60 6.44 -22.41
C ASP A 29 5.74 5.25 -21.93
N THR A 30 4.66 5.66 -21.28
CA THR A 30 3.32 5.08 -21.32
C THR A 30 2.98 4.43 -22.67
N ALA A 31 2.77 3.12 -22.67
CA ALA A 31 2.11 2.42 -23.77
C ALA A 31 0.59 2.63 -23.66
N THR A 32 0.07 3.62 -24.39
CA THR A 32 -1.36 3.78 -24.67
C THR A 32 -1.84 2.62 -25.56
N VAL A 33 -2.69 1.75 -25.01
CA VAL A 33 -3.50 0.82 -25.81
C VAL A 33 -4.65 1.62 -26.42
N ALA A 34 -4.69 1.66 -27.76
CA ALA A 34 -5.77 2.28 -28.51
C ALA A 34 -7.06 1.46 -28.38
N GLY A 35 -7.97 1.92 -27.53
CA GLY A 35 -9.37 1.47 -27.48
C GLY A 35 -10.25 2.45 -28.24
N THR A 36 -10.78 2.02 -29.38
CA THR A 36 -11.88 2.70 -30.07
C THR A 36 -13.18 2.48 -29.30
N GLY A 37 -13.67 3.51 -28.62
CA GLY A 37 -14.98 3.54 -27.99
C GLY A 37 -15.37 4.99 -27.67
N THR A 38 -16.22 5.58 -28.51
CA THR A 38 -16.87 6.85 -28.22
C THR A 38 -17.96 6.62 -27.19
N GLY A 39 -17.59 6.71 -25.92
CA GLY A 39 -18.48 6.96 -24.79
C GLY A 39 -17.76 7.94 -23.88
N GLU A 40 -18.40 9.06 -23.55
CA GLU A 40 -17.96 9.86 -22.40
C GLU A 40 -18.18 8.99 -21.16
N GLU A 41 -17.20 8.14 -20.83
CA GLU A 41 -17.05 7.63 -19.48
C GLU A 41 -16.78 8.84 -18.61
N THR A 42 -17.88 9.41 -18.10
CA THR A 42 -17.84 10.30 -16.98
C THR A 42 -17.23 9.44 -15.88
N TRP A 43 -15.96 9.66 -15.54
CA TRP A 43 -15.39 9.13 -14.31
C TRP A 43 -16.28 9.68 -13.22
N ALA A 44 -17.29 8.90 -12.81
CA ALA A 44 -18.05 9.15 -11.61
C ALA A 44 -16.99 9.03 -10.52
N GLY A 45 -16.38 10.17 -10.17
CA GLY A 45 -15.40 10.22 -9.11
C GLY A 45 -16.02 9.55 -7.90
N ASP A 46 -15.21 8.81 -7.15
CA ASP A 46 -15.65 8.16 -5.93
C ASP A 46 -16.54 9.14 -5.14
N PRO A 47 -17.69 8.67 -4.62
CA PRO A 47 -18.56 9.54 -3.86
C PRO A 47 -17.72 10.23 -2.79
N THR A 48 -18.00 11.52 -2.56
CA THR A 48 -17.36 12.28 -1.49
C THR A 48 -18.46 12.76 -0.55
N PRO A 49 -18.25 12.69 0.77
CA PRO A 49 -19.21 13.22 1.70
C PRO A 49 -19.29 14.75 1.54
N ASP A 50 -20.48 15.30 1.75
CA ASP A 50 -20.70 16.74 1.70
C ASP A 50 -19.97 17.47 2.85
N ASN A 51 -20.10 18.81 2.90
CA ASN A 51 -19.49 19.61 3.95
C ASN A 51 -20.02 19.34 5.37
N THR A 52 -21.07 18.53 5.50
CA THR A 52 -21.62 18.07 6.78
C THR A 52 -21.16 16.66 7.16
N GLY A 53 -20.42 15.99 6.27
CA GLY A 53 -19.99 14.61 6.45
C GLY A 53 -21.05 13.58 6.05
N SER A 54 -22.12 14.02 5.36
CA SER A 54 -23.18 13.15 4.89
C SER A 54 -22.87 12.64 3.48
N TRP A 55 -23.11 11.35 3.27
CA TRP A 55 -23.09 10.76 1.94
C TRP A 55 -24.39 11.10 1.23
N GLY A 56 -24.32 11.39 -0.08
CA GLY A 56 -25.48 11.80 -0.85
C GLY A 56 -26.61 10.76 -0.83
N PRO A 57 -27.87 11.16 -1.09
CA PRO A 57 -29.01 10.25 -1.06
C PRO A 57 -28.92 9.10 -2.09
N ASP A 58 -28.06 9.26 -3.10
CA ASP A 58 -27.82 8.27 -4.15
C ASP A 58 -26.67 7.30 -3.78
N THR A 59 -26.05 7.44 -2.61
CA THR A 59 -24.99 6.53 -2.15
C THR A 59 -25.60 5.26 -1.55
N VAL A 60 -25.70 4.24 -2.40
CA VAL A 60 -26.30 2.95 -2.08
C VAL A 60 -25.29 1.96 -1.51
N ASP A 61 -24.09 1.90 -2.10
CA ASP A 61 -23.03 0.98 -1.72
C ASP A 61 -22.10 1.56 -0.66
N TRP A 62 -21.25 0.71 -0.08
CA TRP A 62 -20.27 1.14 0.90
C TRP A 62 -19.33 2.18 0.28
N PRO A 63 -19.29 3.43 0.78
CA PRO A 63 -18.67 4.51 0.00
C PRO A 63 -17.14 4.43 -0.13
N LEU A 64 -16.50 3.54 0.64
CA LEU A 64 -15.05 3.33 0.63
C LEU A 64 -14.65 2.10 -0.21
N GLU A 65 -15.59 1.48 -0.93
CA GLU A 65 -15.36 0.28 -1.73
C GLU A 65 -14.28 0.49 -2.80
N GLY A 66 -14.40 1.52 -3.64
CA GLY A 66 -13.40 1.82 -4.68
C GLY A 66 -12.00 2.10 -4.13
N PHE A 67 -11.93 2.80 -2.99
CA PHE A 67 -10.67 3.00 -2.27
C PHE A 67 -10.12 1.66 -1.75
N CYS A 68 -10.96 0.81 -1.16
CA CYS A 68 -10.57 -0.51 -0.68
C CYS A 68 -10.05 -1.40 -1.81
N ASP A 69 -10.73 -1.44 -2.94
CA ASP A 69 -10.33 -2.20 -4.13
C ASP A 69 -8.94 -1.79 -4.64
N THR A 70 -8.68 -0.49 -4.66
CA THR A 70 -7.36 0.05 -4.99
C THR A 70 -6.31 -0.48 -4.04
N LEU A 71 -6.56 -0.44 -2.72
CA LEU A 71 -5.62 -0.98 -1.74
C LEU A 71 -5.42 -2.49 -1.89
N LEU A 72 -6.49 -3.25 -2.15
CA LEU A 72 -6.44 -4.71 -2.36
C LEU A 72 -5.71 -5.10 -3.65
N ALA A 73 -5.62 -4.22 -4.63
CA ALA A 73 -4.71 -4.40 -5.77
C ALA A 73 -3.26 -4.10 -5.37
N GLU A 74 -3.03 -2.99 -4.66
CA GLU A 74 -1.70 -2.50 -4.30
C GLU A 74 -0.96 -3.40 -3.28
N ILE A 75 -1.66 -4.22 -2.47
CA ILE A 75 -1.02 -5.23 -1.60
C ILE A 75 -0.23 -6.30 -2.38
N PHE A 76 -0.41 -6.42 -3.69
CA PHE A 76 0.36 -7.33 -4.56
C PHE A 76 1.42 -6.62 -5.40
N SER A 77 1.65 -5.32 -5.17
CA SER A 77 2.67 -4.55 -5.87
C SER A 77 4.07 -5.20 -5.75
N PRO A 78 4.93 -5.14 -6.80
CA PRO A 78 6.31 -5.60 -6.70
C PRO A 78 7.12 -4.79 -5.68
N ARG A 79 6.72 -3.55 -5.38
CA ARG A 79 7.39 -2.65 -4.45
C ARG A 79 6.91 -2.91 -3.02
N TRP A 80 7.81 -3.25 -2.12
CA TRP A 80 7.44 -3.56 -0.74
C TRP A 80 6.88 -2.34 -0.01
N GLU A 81 7.33 -1.13 -0.35
CA GLU A 81 6.85 0.13 0.21
C GLU A 81 5.36 0.33 -0.10
N THR A 82 4.98 0.05 -1.35
CA THR A 82 3.59 0.09 -1.80
C THR A 82 2.75 -0.94 -1.07
N ARG A 83 3.21 -2.20 -0.99
CA ARG A 83 2.49 -3.26 -0.27
C ARG A 83 2.29 -2.90 1.20
N HIS A 84 3.33 -2.40 1.86
CA HIS A 84 3.27 -2.00 3.26
C HIS A 84 2.32 -0.82 3.48
N GLY A 85 2.35 0.19 2.60
CA GLY A 85 1.43 1.31 2.64
C GLY A 85 -0.03 0.86 2.46
N ALA A 86 -0.29 0.01 1.47
CA ALA A 86 -1.62 -0.55 1.22
C ALA A 86 -2.13 -1.39 2.40
N ALA A 87 -1.29 -2.28 2.95
CA ALA A 87 -1.63 -3.08 4.13
C ALA A 87 -1.91 -2.21 5.37
N THR A 88 -1.16 -1.11 5.54
CA THR A 88 -1.35 -0.16 6.64
C THR A 88 -2.68 0.57 6.51
N ALA A 89 -3.01 1.07 5.31
CA ALA A 89 -4.28 1.72 5.03
C ALA A 89 -5.46 0.74 5.20
N LEU A 90 -5.34 -0.49 4.69
CA LEU A 90 -6.36 -1.54 4.89
C LEU A 90 -6.59 -1.85 6.36
N ARG A 91 -5.52 -1.94 7.16
CA ARG A 91 -5.65 -2.18 8.60
C ARG A 91 -6.54 -1.14 9.26
N ASP A 92 -6.26 0.14 9.00
CA ASP A 92 -6.97 1.23 9.66
C ASP A 92 -8.40 1.38 9.08
N LEU A 93 -8.57 1.15 7.77
CA LEU A 93 -9.87 1.10 7.10
C LEU A 93 -10.78 0.03 7.71
N ILE A 94 -10.30 -1.21 7.82
CA ILE A 94 -11.09 -2.31 8.39
C ILE A 94 -11.39 -2.06 9.87
N ARG A 95 -10.43 -1.54 10.65
CA ARG A 95 -10.65 -1.26 12.07
C ARG A 95 -11.71 -0.19 12.33
N LEU A 96 -11.79 0.82 11.46
CA LEU A 96 -12.69 1.96 11.64
C LEU A 96 -14.04 1.78 10.93
N HIS A 97 -14.01 1.19 9.74
CA HIS A 97 -15.15 1.15 8.82
C HIS A 97 -15.48 -0.26 8.31
N GLY A 98 -14.78 -1.30 8.79
CA GLY A 98 -14.97 -2.67 8.32
C GLY A 98 -16.38 -3.20 8.50
N SER A 99 -17.11 -2.80 9.55
CA SER A 99 -18.50 -3.23 9.81
C SER A 99 -19.52 -2.79 8.75
N GLY A 100 -19.16 -1.85 7.87
CA GLY A 100 -19.98 -1.44 6.74
C GLY A 100 -19.57 -2.05 5.40
N ALA A 101 -18.42 -2.74 5.34
CA ALA A 101 -17.85 -3.17 4.07
C ALA A 101 -18.66 -4.31 3.42
N GLY A 102 -18.79 -4.26 2.09
CA GLY A 102 -19.59 -5.24 1.34
C GLY A 102 -21.10 -5.11 1.55
N ARG A 103 -21.58 -4.07 2.24
CA ARG A 103 -23.02 -3.81 2.43
C ARG A 103 -23.52 -2.76 1.43
N SER A 104 -24.78 -2.90 1.07
CA SER A 104 -25.48 -2.02 0.13
C SER A 104 -26.92 -1.82 0.62
N THR A 105 -27.46 -0.61 0.52
CA THR A 105 -28.82 -0.28 1.01
C THR A 105 -29.94 -0.95 0.22
N ASP A 106 -29.62 -1.51 -0.95
CA ASP A 106 -30.58 -2.21 -1.83
C ASP A 106 -30.82 -3.67 -1.42
N LEU A 107 -30.07 -4.18 -0.44
CA LEU A 107 -30.16 -5.56 0.03
C LEU A 107 -31.07 -5.69 1.26
N THR A 108 -31.61 -6.89 1.50
CA THR A 108 -32.23 -7.19 2.80
C THR A 108 -31.17 -7.33 3.88
N PRO A 109 -31.51 -7.23 5.19
CA PRO A 109 -30.54 -7.38 6.26
C PRO A 109 -29.75 -8.70 6.22
N ASP A 110 -30.41 -9.81 5.88
CA ASP A 110 -29.76 -11.12 5.77
C ASP A 110 -28.77 -11.17 4.59
N GLN A 111 -29.15 -10.58 3.45
CA GLN A 111 -28.28 -10.47 2.27
C GLN A 111 -27.10 -9.52 2.50
N MET A 112 -27.31 -8.42 3.25
CA MET A 112 -26.22 -7.52 3.64
C MET A 112 -25.20 -8.24 4.52
N GLU A 113 -25.65 -9.09 5.45
CA GLU A 113 -24.75 -9.85 6.30
C GLU A 113 -23.99 -10.92 5.49
N GLU A 114 -24.66 -11.65 4.61
CA GLU A 114 -24.00 -12.61 3.71
C GLU A 114 -22.94 -11.93 2.83
N SER A 115 -23.29 -10.80 2.20
CA SER A 115 -22.37 -10.02 1.38
C SER A 115 -21.19 -9.45 2.21
N HIS A 116 -21.46 -9.01 3.44
CA HIS A 116 -20.42 -8.57 4.38
C HIS A 116 -19.43 -9.70 4.70
N GLN A 117 -19.92 -10.90 5.02
CA GLN A 117 -19.05 -12.04 5.30
C GLN A 117 -18.23 -12.47 4.07
N LEU A 118 -18.84 -12.51 2.88
CA LEU A 118 -18.12 -12.81 1.63
C LEU A 118 -17.02 -11.78 1.34
N PHE A 119 -17.27 -10.50 1.60
CA PHE A 119 -16.26 -9.45 1.49
C PHE A 119 -15.09 -9.70 2.45
N LEU A 120 -15.37 -9.98 3.73
CA LEU A 120 -14.33 -10.26 4.73
C LEU A 120 -13.51 -11.51 4.38
N GLU A 121 -14.15 -12.55 3.84
CA GLU A 121 -13.48 -13.76 3.34
C GLU A 121 -12.52 -13.45 2.18
N ASP A 122 -12.96 -12.68 1.18
CA ASP A 122 -12.10 -12.29 0.05
C ASP A 122 -10.86 -11.52 0.52
N VAL A 123 -11.05 -10.49 1.35
CA VAL A 123 -9.93 -9.72 1.92
C VAL A 123 -9.00 -10.64 2.71
N SER A 124 -9.55 -11.56 3.52
CA SER A 124 -8.76 -12.51 4.31
C SER A 124 -7.92 -13.43 3.44
N LEU A 125 -8.49 -13.97 2.36
CA LEU A 125 -7.79 -14.82 1.41
C LEU A 125 -6.63 -14.08 0.74
N ARG A 126 -6.85 -12.83 0.31
CA ARG A 126 -5.80 -11.99 -0.27
C ARG A 126 -4.67 -11.72 0.72
N LEU A 127 -4.99 -11.39 1.98
CA LEU A 127 -3.98 -11.20 3.03
C LEU A 127 -3.20 -12.49 3.33
N LEU A 128 -3.86 -13.65 3.36
CA LEU A 128 -3.21 -14.95 3.49
C LEU A 128 -2.24 -15.23 2.34
N CYS A 129 -2.61 -14.88 1.10
CA CYS A 129 -1.71 -14.94 -0.04
C CYS A 129 -0.46 -14.09 0.18
N VAL A 130 -0.60 -12.84 0.66
CA VAL A 130 0.54 -11.98 0.97
C VAL A 130 1.42 -12.58 2.07
N LEU A 131 0.84 -13.13 3.13
CA LEU A 131 1.59 -13.81 4.19
C LEU A 131 2.43 -14.98 3.66
N ALA A 132 1.89 -15.74 2.70
CA ALA A 132 2.57 -16.88 2.08
C ALA A 132 3.64 -16.48 1.04
N LEU A 133 3.40 -15.40 0.31
CA LEU A 133 4.20 -15.02 -0.87
C LEU A 133 5.24 -13.93 -0.59
N ASP A 134 5.02 -13.05 0.39
CA ASP A 134 5.92 -11.93 0.65
C ASP A 134 7.26 -12.39 1.24
N ARG A 135 8.34 -12.13 0.48
CA ARG A 135 9.72 -12.51 0.84
C ARG A 135 10.55 -11.34 1.36
N PHE A 136 9.98 -10.15 1.49
CA PHE A 136 10.73 -9.01 2.01
C PHE A 136 11.07 -9.24 3.49
N GLY A 137 12.31 -8.95 3.83
CA GLY A 137 12.85 -8.99 5.19
C GLY A 137 13.95 -7.94 5.29
N ASP A 138 13.87 -7.10 6.30
CA ASP A 138 14.90 -6.12 6.62
C ASP A 138 15.86 -6.71 7.68
N PHE A 139 17.15 -6.62 7.40
CA PHE A 139 18.26 -7.17 8.19
C PHE A 139 19.28 -6.10 8.60
N VAL A 140 18.93 -4.82 8.53
CA VAL A 140 19.84 -3.70 8.85
C VAL A 140 20.26 -3.67 10.34
N SER A 141 19.67 -4.53 11.19
CA SER A 141 20.04 -4.71 12.60
C SER A 141 20.01 -6.19 13.01
N ASP A 142 20.33 -6.50 14.28
CA ASP A 142 20.23 -7.86 14.84
C ASP A 142 18.79 -8.42 14.86
N GLN A 143 17.78 -7.58 14.60
CA GLN A 143 16.39 -8.00 14.46
C GLN A 143 15.99 -8.12 12.99
N VAL A 144 15.36 -9.24 12.64
CA VAL A 144 14.75 -9.45 11.32
C VAL A 144 13.34 -8.87 11.35
N VAL A 145 13.08 -7.86 10.52
CA VAL A 145 11.77 -7.22 10.44
C VAL A 145 11.09 -7.62 9.13
N ALA A 146 9.78 -7.88 9.20
CA ALA A 146 8.96 -8.26 8.06
C ALA A 146 7.73 -7.35 7.96
N PRO A 147 7.90 -6.08 7.59
CA PRO A 147 6.89 -5.03 7.83
C PRO A 147 5.56 -5.31 7.11
N VAL A 148 5.62 -5.85 5.88
CA VAL A 148 4.40 -6.23 5.14
C VAL A 148 3.69 -7.38 5.84
N ARG A 149 4.40 -8.47 6.15
CA ARG A 149 3.80 -9.65 6.80
C ARG A 149 3.23 -9.34 8.19
N GLU A 150 3.95 -8.55 8.98
CA GLU A 150 3.48 -8.11 10.29
C GLU A 150 2.18 -7.31 10.17
N THR A 151 2.13 -6.36 9.23
CA THR A 151 0.95 -5.53 9.02
C THR A 151 -0.24 -6.34 8.51
N CYS A 152 -0.04 -7.20 7.50
CA CYS A 152 -1.10 -8.08 7.00
C CYS A 152 -1.66 -9.01 8.07
N ALA A 153 -0.80 -9.55 8.96
CA ALA A 153 -1.24 -10.38 10.08
C ALA A 153 -2.10 -9.58 11.08
N GLN A 154 -1.71 -8.34 11.38
CA GLN A 154 -2.52 -7.45 12.23
C GLN A 154 -3.87 -7.10 11.60
N THR A 155 -3.90 -6.83 10.28
CA THR A 155 -5.14 -6.58 9.54
C THR A 155 -6.05 -7.80 9.58
N LEU A 156 -5.51 -9.00 9.34
CA LEU A 156 -6.27 -10.26 9.42
C LEU A 156 -6.85 -10.47 10.82
N GLY A 157 -6.10 -10.18 11.88
CA GLY A 157 -6.61 -10.21 13.25
C GLY A 157 -7.76 -9.23 13.50
N SER A 158 -7.81 -8.11 12.79
CA SER A 158 -8.93 -7.17 12.85
C SER A 158 -10.16 -7.71 12.13
N ILE A 159 -9.98 -8.36 10.97
CA ILE A 159 -11.06 -8.97 10.19
C ILE A 159 -11.73 -10.12 10.97
N VAL A 160 -10.95 -10.96 11.65
CA VAL A 160 -11.49 -12.08 12.43
C VAL A 160 -12.47 -11.62 13.52
N ASN A 161 -12.33 -10.40 14.04
CA ASN A 161 -13.29 -9.84 15.01
C ASN A 161 -14.63 -9.40 14.38
N LEU A 162 -14.70 -9.31 13.05
CA LEU A 162 -15.90 -8.95 12.28
C LEU A 162 -16.58 -10.18 11.65
N MET A 163 -15.88 -11.32 11.60
CA MET A 163 -16.45 -12.57 11.11
C MET A 163 -17.38 -13.19 12.16
N SER A 164 -18.54 -13.70 11.73
CA SER A 164 -19.61 -14.23 12.60
C SER A 164 -19.86 -15.73 12.41
#